data_AF-A0AA43IPN4-F1
#
_entry.id   AF-A0AA43IPN4-F1
#
_cell.length_a   1.000
_cell.length_b   1.000
_cell.length_c   1.000
_cell.angle_alpha   90.00
_cell.angle_beta   90.00
_cell.angle_gamma   90.00
#
_symmetry.space_group_name_H-M   'P 1'
#
loop_
_entity.id
_entity.type
_entity.pdbx_description
1 polymer ?
#
loop_
_entity_poly.entity_id
_entity_poly.type
_entity_poly.pdbx_seq_one_letter_code
_entity_poly.pdbx_strand_id
1 'polypeptide(L)'
;MSAVQRKRVWYEEGNGLSNMGTRGARSWDLRDHQVAQVLCAEPEQRPTVVTITAGANDFFRNDPDVVSSAQRVAQAVDLLLNNDGVLSPNLGATSVLDPVTNQKCRALKNVTILVSNYYIIPHPVPEVFQLLNAAVQGFNQALGFLVLQQVLVPTGSRIAVVDLYTPSLGRQGLVTIQRRLGYTGPFDFDIHPTNLGHAFIAGEFKKVWNSLP
;
A
#
# COMPACT_ATOMS: atom_id res chain seq x y z
N MET A 1 35.21 -29.29 14.92
CA MET A 1 33.83 -29.49 14.43
C MET A 1 32.97 -28.34 14.95
N SER A 2 32.81 -27.28 14.15
CA SER A 2 32.13 -26.05 14.56
C SER A 2 30.63 -26.14 14.31
N ALA A 3 29.85 -25.82 15.35
CA ALA A 3 28.41 -25.69 15.28
C ALA A 3 28.01 -24.56 14.32
N VAL A 4 27.24 -24.91 13.28
CA VAL A 4 26.55 -23.94 12.43
C VAL A 4 25.30 -23.49 13.19
N GLN A 5 25.41 -22.34 13.85
CA GLN A 5 24.27 -21.58 14.37
C GLN A 5 23.41 -21.14 13.17
N ARG A 6 22.37 -21.90 12.85
CA ARG A 6 21.30 -21.43 11.96
C ARG A 6 20.58 -20.30 12.69
N LYS A 7 20.83 -19.06 12.29
CA LYS A 7 19.99 -17.90 12.65
C LYS A 7 18.56 -18.23 12.24
N ARG A 8 17.69 -18.43 13.23
CA ARG A 8 16.24 -18.52 13.04
C ARG A 8 15.77 -17.26 12.33
N VAL A 9 14.97 -17.47 11.29
CA VAL A 9 14.13 -16.44 10.70
C VAL A 9 13.17 -15.98 11.79
N TRP A 10 13.10 -14.67 11.99
CA TRP A 10 12.27 -13.99 12.99
C TRP A 10 10.81 -14.40 12.86
N TYR A 11 10.36 -15.26 13.76
CA TYR A 11 8.98 -15.35 14.26
C TYR A 11 9.12 -15.52 15.76
N GLU A 12 9.38 -14.42 16.46
CA GLU A 12 9.22 -14.39 17.91
C GLU A 12 7.74 -14.19 18.22
N GLU A 13 7.24 -15.07 19.09
CA GLU A 13 5.92 -15.02 19.70
C GLU A 13 5.69 -13.61 20.32
N GLY A 14 4.67 -12.89 19.85
CA GLY A 14 4.24 -11.63 20.49
C GLY A 14 3.73 -10.52 19.57
N ASN A 15 4.00 -10.54 18.26
CA ASN A 15 3.53 -9.49 17.35
C ASN A 15 2.40 -10.01 16.44
N GLY A 16 1.15 -9.70 16.80
CA GLY A 16 -0.02 -10.04 16.01
C GLY A 16 0.04 -9.42 14.61
N LEU A 17 0.05 -10.27 13.58
CA LEU A 17 -0.09 -9.84 12.20
C LEU A 17 -1.57 -9.90 11.81
N SER A 18 -2.10 -8.77 11.34
CA SER A 18 -3.44 -8.67 10.74
C SER A 18 -3.30 -8.25 9.28
N ASN A 19 -4.07 -8.87 8.40
CA ASN A 19 -4.09 -8.56 6.97
C ASN A 19 -5.53 -8.26 6.55
N MET A 20 -5.75 -7.02 6.08
CA MET A 20 -7.04 -6.54 5.60
C MET A 20 -7.06 -6.36 4.07
N GLY A 21 -6.00 -6.77 3.38
CA GLY A 21 -5.89 -6.69 1.92
C GLY A 21 -6.91 -7.61 1.24
N THR A 22 -7.75 -7.02 0.39
CA THR A 22 -8.80 -7.75 -0.33
C THR A 22 -8.51 -7.80 -1.82
N ARG A 23 -8.71 -8.96 -2.44
CA ARG A 23 -8.55 -9.12 -3.89
C ARG A 23 -9.50 -8.17 -4.63
N GLY A 24 -8.96 -7.39 -5.57
CA GLY A 24 -9.75 -6.47 -6.38
C GLY A 24 -10.17 -5.18 -5.68
N ALA A 25 -9.72 -4.95 -4.43
CA ALA A 25 -9.96 -3.71 -3.71
C ALA A 25 -9.32 -2.50 -4.41
N ARG A 26 -10.08 -1.42 -4.50
CA ARG A 26 -9.67 -0.12 -5.04
C ARG A 26 -9.28 0.83 -3.92
N SER A 27 -8.72 1.98 -4.27
CA SER A 27 -8.28 2.97 -3.28
C SER A 27 -9.42 3.51 -2.38
N TRP A 28 -10.67 3.49 -2.86
CA TRP A 28 -11.84 3.80 -2.03
C TRP A 28 -12.20 2.68 -1.06
N ASP A 29 -12.02 1.39 -1.41
CA ASP A 29 -12.24 0.29 -0.47
C ASP A 29 -11.25 0.38 0.70
N LEU A 30 -10.01 0.81 0.41
CA LEU A 30 -9.03 1.13 1.45
C LEU A 30 -9.54 2.24 2.38
N ARG A 31 -9.88 3.40 1.79
CA ARG A 31 -10.28 4.60 2.55
C ARG A 31 -11.57 4.39 3.35
N ASP A 32 -12.59 3.80 2.73
CA ASP A 32 -13.96 3.78 3.24
C ASP A 32 -14.27 2.54 4.08
N HIS A 33 -13.47 1.48 3.96
CA HIS A 33 -13.74 0.21 4.66
C HIS A 33 -12.55 -0.29 5.47
N GLN A 34 -11.37 -0.43 4.86
CA GLN A 34 -10.22 -1.04 5.55
C GLN A 34 -9.66 -0.13 6.65
N VAL A 35 -9.59 1.18 6.41
CA VAL A 35 -9.16 2.15 7.43
C VAL A 35 -10.08 2.13 8.66
N ALA A 36 -11.39 2.04 8.45
CA ALA A 36 -12.35 1.98 9.55
C ALA A 36 -12.16 0.74 10.43
N GLN A 37 -11.86 -0.42 9.83
CA GLN A 37 -11.56 -1.64 10.57
C GLN A 37 -10.33 -1.50 11.47
N VAL A 38 -9.34 -0.70 11.08
CA VAL A 38 -8.16 -0.41 11.91
C VAL A 38 -8.48 0.61 13.01
N LEU A 39 -9.14 1.72 12.64
CA LEU A 39 -9.36 2.85 13.55
C LEU A 39 -10.38 2.56 14.64
N CYS A 40 -11.37 1.73 14.36
CA CYS A 40 -12.45 1.39 15.30
C CYS A 40 -12.17 0.07 16.05
N ALA A 41 -10.97 -0.50 15.90
CA ALA A 41 -10.52 -1.64 16.70
C ALA A 41 -10.17 -1.23 18.14
N GLU A 42 -10.23 -2.21 19.05
CA GLU A 42 -9.82 -2.05 20.44
C GLU A 42 -8.34 -1.64 20.54
N PRO A 43 -7.94 -0.85 21.57
CA PRO A 43 -6.58 -0.32 21.68
C PRO A 43 -5.47 -1.37 21.54
N GLU A 44 -5.67 -2.57 22.08
CA GLU A 44 -4.69 -3.67 22.07
C GLU A 44 -4.52 -4.30 20.69
N GLN A 45 -5.48 -4.09 19.78
CA GLN A 45 -5.48 -4.62 18.42
C GLN A 45 -4.87 -3.64 17.41
N ARG A 46 -4.51 -2.43 17.85
CA ARG A 46 -4.05 -1.37 16.95
C ARG A 46 -2.59 -1.56 16.56
N PRO A 47 -2.26 -1.48 15.26
CA PRO A 47 -0.92 -1.71 14.78
C PRO A 47 0.02 -0.54 15.11
N THR A 48 1.27 -0.87 15.39
CA THR A 48 2.40 0.10 15.44
C THR A 48 3.10 0.25 14.09
N VAL A 49 2.83 -0.67 13.15
CA VAL A 49 3.32 -0.63 11.77
C VAL A 49 2.19 -0.97 10.80
N VAL A 50 1.97 -0.13 9.80
CA VAL A 50 0.98 -0.34 8.74
C VAL A 50 1.67 -0.34 7.38
N THR A 51 1.42 -1.35 6.55
CA THR A 51 1.88 -1.38 5.16
C THR A 51 0.69 -1.24 4.22
N ILE A 52 0.77 -0.33 3.25
CA ILE A 52 -0.31 -0.03 2.31
C ILE A 52 0.17 -0.21 0.87
N THR A 53 -0.60 -0.98 0.09
CA THR A 53 -0.49 -1.08 -1.37
C THR A 53 -1.91 -1.06 -1.95
N ALA A 54 -2.34 0.06 -2.53
CA ALA A 54 -3.68 0.27 -3.08
C ALA A 54 -3.67 1.25 -4.26
N GLY A 55 -4.65 1.17 -5.18
CA GLY A 55 -4.69 1.98 -6.41
C GLY A 55 -4.61 1.22 -7.75
N ALA A 56 -3.96 0.05 -7.83
CA ALA A 56 -3.81 -0.65 -9.12
C ALA A 56 -5.15 -1.05 -9.74
N ASN A 57 -6.08 -1.52 -8.92
CA ASN A 57 -7.42 -1.89 -9.37
C ASN A 57 -8.26 -0.69 -9.84
N ASP A 58 -7.90 0.53 -9.46
CA ASP A 58 -8.54 1.75 -9.97
C ASP A 58 -8.23 1.88 -11.47
N PHE A 59 -6.95 1.83 -11.86
CA PHE A 59 -6.53 1.91 -13.27
C PHE A 59 -7.12 0.75 -14.10
N PHE A 60 -7.09 -0.47 -13.55
CA PHE A 60 -7.59 -1.66 -14.25
C PHE A 60 -9.10 -1.68 -14.46
N ARG A 61 -9.84 -0.91 -13.66
CA ARG A 61 -11.30 -0.75 -13.80
C ARG A 61 -11.68 0.55 -14.49
N ASN A 62 -10.77 1.07 -15.31
CA ASN A 62 -10.98 2.22 -16.17
C ASN A 62 -11.25 3.52 -15.38
N ASP A 63 -10.61 3.69 -14.21
CA ASP A 63 -10.44 5.00 -13.59
C ASP A 63 -9.13 5.62 -14.12
N PRO A 64 -9.19 6.54 -15.11
CA PRO A 64 -7.99 7.15 -15.68
C PRO A 64 -7.35 8.18 -14.75
N ASP A 65 -8.03 8.59 -13.67
CA ASP A 65 -7.53 9.60 -12.76
C ASP A 65 -6.60 9.00 -11.71
N VAL A 66 -5.34 8.80 -12.13
CA VAL A 66 -4.27 8.29 -11.27
C VAL A 66 -4.00 9.21 -10.07
N VAL A 67 -4.26 10.51 -10.20
CA VAL A 67 -4.05 11.50 -9.14
C VAL A 67 -5.11 11.34 -8.08
N SER A 68 -6.39 11.26 -8.46
CA SER A 68 -7.48 10.97 -7.54
C SER A 68 -7.30 9.62 -6.82
N SER A 69 -6.81 8.60 -7.52
CA SER A 69 -6.48 7.31 -6.93
C SER A 69 -5.38 7.43 -5.86
N ALA A 70 -4.30 8.16 -6.16
CA ALA A 70 -3.23 8.43 -5.19
C ALA A 70 -3.74 9.29 -4.02
N GLN A 71 -4.57 10.30 -4.28
CA GLN A 71 -5.16 11.15 -3.26
C GLN A 71 -6.02 10.34 -2.28
N ARG A 72 -6.79 9.35 -2.75
CA ARG A 72 -7.55 8.45 -1.86
C ARG A 72 -6.65 7.59 -0.97
N VAL A 73 -5.49 7.17 -1.46
CA VAL A 73 -4.46 6.52 -0.62
C VAL A 73 -3.91 7.50 0.42
N ALA A 74 -3.62 8.74 0.05
CA ALA A 74 -3.18 9.76 1.01
C ALA A 74 -4.26 10.11 2.04
N GLN A 75 -5.54 10.18 1.64
CA GLN A 75 -6.68 10.33 2.54
C GLN A 75 -6.74 9.17 3.55
N ALA A 76 -6.50 7.93 3.12
CA ALA A 76 -6.46 6.77 4.01
C ALA A 76 -5.34 6.91 5.06
N VAL A 77 -4.15 7.36 4.65
CA VAL A 77 -3.03 7.63 5.57
C VAL A 77 -3.35 8.77 6.54
N ASP A 78 -3.96 9.85 6.04
CA ASP A 78 -4.37 11.00 6.86
C ASP A 78 -5.41 10.60 7.91
N LEU A 79 -6.41 9.79 7.53
CA LEU A 79 -7.36 9.21 8.47
C LEU A 79 -6.63 8.36 9.54
N LEU A 80 -5.73 7.47 9.13
CA LEU A 80 -4.99 6.65 10.09
C LEU A 80 -4.24 7.47 11.16
N LEU A 81 -3.74 8.66 10.81
CA LEU A 81 -2.93 9.50 11.69
C LEU A 81 -3.73 10.59 12.44
N ASN A 82 -4.78 11.11 11.81
CA ASN A 82 -5.44 12.37 12.21
C ASN A 82 -6.96 12.27 12.35
N ASN A 83 -7.58 11.08 12.26
CA ASN A 83 -9.05 10.93 12.26
C ASN A 83 -9.80 11.69 13.37
N ASP A 84 -9.28 11.62 14.60
CA ASP A 84 -9.86 12.26 15.80
C ASP A 84 -9.32 13.68 16.06
N GLY A 85 -8.41 14.17 15.22
CA GLY A 85 -7.80 15.48 15.30
C GLY A 85 -8.12 16.37 14.10
N VAL A 86 -7.10 17.08 13.62
CA VAL A 86 -7.15 17.96 12.45
C VAL A 86 -6.69 17.18 11.22
N LEU A 87 -7.61 16.85 10.32
CA LEU A 87 -7.30 16.27 9.02
C LEU A 87 -6.60 17.29 8.11
N SER A 88 -5.80 16.81 7.17
CA SER A 88 -5.17 17.63 6.14
C SER A 88 -6.23 18.27 5.22
N PRO A 89 -6.45 19.59 5.26
CA PRO A 89 -7.56 20.23 4.56
C PRO A 89 -7.54 20.01 3.03
N ASN A 90 -6.34 19.99 2.46
CA ASN A 90 -6.13 19.83 1.01
C ASN A 90 -6.47 18.42 0.51
N LEU A 91 -6.48 17.42 1.38
CA LEU A 91 -6.81 16.04 1.00
C LEU A 91 -8.32 15.81 0.98
N GLY A 92 -9.11 16.55 1.77
CA GLY A 92 -10.58 16.46 1.77
C GLY A 92 -11.14 15.14 2.29
N ALA A 93 -10.42 14.46 3.20
CA ALA A 93 -10.95 13.27 3.88
C ALA A 93 -12.09 13.62 4.85
N THR A 94 -13.02 12.70 5.06
CA THR A 94 -14.07 12.82 6.09
C THR A 94 -13.77 11.83 7.21
N SER A 95 -13.85 12.29 8.47
CA SER A 95 -13.56 11.43 9.63
C SER A 95 -14.42 10.16 9.63
N VAL A 96 -13.77 9.04 9.94
CA VAL A 96 -14.42 7.77 10.27
C VAL A 96 -15.10 7.89 11.64
N LEU A 97 -16.37 7.52 11.68
CA LEU A 97 -17.16 7.45 12.91
C LEU A 97 -17.34 5.99 13.32
N ASP A 98 -17.30 5.75 14.62
CA ASP A 98 -17.67 4.48 15.21
C ASP A 98 -19.15 4.20 14.95
N PRO A 99 -19.52 3.05 14.37
CA PRO A 99 -20.89 2.79 13.93
C PRO A 99 -21.89 2.63 15.09
N VAL A 100 -21.41 2.41 16.33
CA VAL A 100 -22.25 2.21 17.51
C VAL A 100 -22.41 3.52 18.28
N THR A 101 -21.31 4.24 18.49
CA THR A 101 -21.30 5.45 19.33
C THR A 101 -21.42 6.76 18.53
N ASN A 102 -21.23 6.69 17.21
CA ASN A 102 -21.17 7.84 16.29
C ASN A 102 -20.09 8.87 16.66
N GLN A 103 -19.15 8.51 17.54
CA GLN A 103 -17.97 9.31 17.86
C GLN A 103 -16.86 9.02 16.86
N LYS A 104 -15.92 9.95 16.69
CA LYS A 104 -14.75 9.72 15.84
C LYS A 104 -13.93 8.55 16.39
N CYS A 105 -13.61 7.58 15.55
CA CYS A 105 -12.65 6.53 15.91
C CYS A 105 -11.28 7.16 16.18
N ARG A 106 -10.59 6.76 17.26
CA ARG A 106 -9.31 7.39 17.61
C ARG A 106 -8.26 7.10 16.55
N ALA A 107 -7.46 8.10 16.18
CA ALA A 107 -6.37 7.90 15.26
C ALA A 107 -5.24 7.05 15.88
N LEU A 108 -4.40 6.45 15.04
CA LEU A 108 -3.19 5.77 15.48
C LEU A 108 -2.17 6.78 15.99
N LYS A 109 -1.40 6.38 17.00
CA LYS A 109 -0.31 7.18 17.59
C LYS A 109 0.96 6.36 17.61
N ASN A 110 2.11 7.01 17.48
CA ASN A 110 3.43 6.37 17.46
C ASN A 110 3.53 5.23 16.42
N VAL A 111 2.93 5.44 15.24
CA VAL A 111 2.82 4.43 14.18
C VAL A 111 3.79 4.73 13.03
N THR A 112 4.34 3.68 12.42
CA THR A 112 5.04 3.79 11.13
C THR A 112 4.15 3.30 10.01
N ILE A 113 3.89 4.13 9.01
CA ILE A 113 3.10 3.78 7.82
C ILE A 113 4.03 3.71 6.60
N LEU A 114 4.14 2.53 6.01
CA LEU A 114 4.89 2.29 4.78
C LEU A 114 3.90 2.18 3.62
N VAL A 115 3.96 3.12 2.67
CA VAL A 115 3.05 3.14 1.51
C VAL A 115 3.86 2.79 0.26
N SER A 116 3.52 1.72 -0.43
CA SER A 116 4.22 1.37 -1.66
C SER A 116 3.56 1.99 -2.89
N ASN A 117 4.38 2.37 -3.87
CA ASN A 117 3.92 2.49 -5.25
C ASN A 117 3.81 1.09 -5.89
N TYR A 118 3.79 1.00 -7.22
CA TYR A 118 3.70 -0.27 -7.95
C TYR A 118 4.98 -0.61 -8.68
N TYR A 119 5.28 -1.91 -8.73
CA TYR A 119 6.26 -2.48 -9.63
C TYR A 119 5.79 -2.36 -11.10
N ILE A 120 6.72 -2.48 -12.04
CA ILE A 120 6.39 -2.50 -13.47
C ILE A 120 5.53 -3.72 -13.82
N ILE A 121 4.40 -3.49 -14.50
CA ILE A 121 3.44 -4.54 -14.84
C ILE A 121 3.69 -4.96 -16.30
N PRO A 122 4.34 -6.09 -16.56
CA PRO A 122 4.58 -6.52 -17.94
C PRO A 122 3.27 -6.93 -18.61
N HIS A 123 3.20 -6.68 -19.92
CA HIS A 123 2.09 -7.13 -20.74
C HIS A 123 2.59 -7.52 -22.14
N PRO A 124 2.13 -8.63 -22.73
CA PRO A 124 2.62 -9.10 -24.03
C PRO A 124 2.19 -8.22 -25.21
N VAL A 125 1.09 -7.49 -25.07
CA VAL A 125 0.66 -6.47 -26.04
C VAL A 125 1.39 -5.16 -25.72
N PRO A 126 2.27 -4.66 -26.59
CA PRO A 126 3.11 -3.48 -26.32
C PRO A 126 2.31 -2.22 -25.97
N GLU A 127 1.18 -1.97 -26.64
CA GLU A 127 0.35 -0.80 -26.42
C GLU A 127 -0.25 -0.80 -25.01
N VAL A 128 -0.73 -1.96 -24.56
CA VAL A 128 -1.25 -2.14 -23.20
C VAL A 128 -0.12 -2.00 -22.19
N PHE A 129 1.06 -2.55 -22.46
CA PHE A 129 2.23 -2.37 -21.59
C PHE A 129 2.58 -0.89 -21.41
N GLN A 130 2.60 -0.10 -22.50
CA GLN A 130 2.89 1.33 -22.40
C GLN A 130 1.83 2.09 -21.60
N LEU A 131 0.56 1.75 -21.77
CA LEU A 131 -0.53 2.35 -20.97
C LEU A 131 -0.39 2.04 -19.48
N LEU A 132 -0.12 0.78 -19.12
CA LEU A 132 0.07 0.37 -17.73
C LEU A 132 1.33 1.01 -17.12
N ASN A 133 2.41 1.07 -17.89
CA ASN A 133 3.65 1.70 -17.45
C ASN A 133 3.46 3.21 -17.21
N ALA A 134 2.75 3.91 -18.10
CA ALA A 134 2.42 5.32 -17.92
C ALA A 134 1.53 5.55 -16.68
N ALA A 135 0.53 4.69 -16.45
CA ALA A 135 -0.32 4.77 -15.27
C ALA A 135 0.48 4.55 -13.97
N VAL A 136 1.36 3.54 -13.94
CA VAL A 136 2.24 3.27 -12.78
C VAL A 136 3.19 4.43 -12.51
N GLN A 137 3.80 5.01 -13.55
CA GLN A 137 4.66 6.19 -13.41
C GLN A 137 3.89 7.41 -12.89
N GLY A 138 2.72 7.68 -13.46
CA GLY A 138 1.85 8.78 -13.02
C GLY A 138 1.41 8.62 -11.57
N PHE A 139 1.03 7.41 -11.17
CA PHE A 139 0.70 7.11 -9.77
C PHE A 139 1.92 7.27 -8.85
N ASN A 140 3.10 6.80 -9.25
CA ASN A 140 4.33 6.98 -8.47
C ASN A 140 4.63 8.47 -8.23
N GLN A 141 4.54 9.28 -9.27
CA GLN A 141 4.74 10.72 -9.18
C GLN A 141 3.70 11.37 -8.27
N ALA A 142 2.42 11.05 -8.45
CA ALA A 142 1.34 11.59 -7.64
C ALA A 142 1.50 11.20 -6.16
N LEU A 143 1.67 9.92 -5.87
CA LEU A 143 1.76 9.39 -4.50
C LEU A 143 2.93 10.03 -3.73
N GLY A 144 4.15 9.97 -4.27
CA GLY A 144 5.35 10.39 -3.57
C GLY A 144 5.53 11.91 -3.48
N PHE A 145 5.18 12.65 -4.54
CA PHE A 145 5.51 14.07 -4.64
C PHE A 145 4.31 15.00 -4.48
N LEU A 146 3.11 14.56 -4.83
CA LEU A 146 1.94 15.43 -4.80
C LEU A 146 1.10 15.27 -3.54
N VAL A 147 0.74 14.03 -3.18
CA VAL A 147 -0.33 13.82 -2.18
C VAL A 147 0.16 13.42 -0.79
N LEU A 148 1.15 12.53 -0.65
CA LEU A 148 1.60 12.11 0.69
C LEU A 148 2.32 13.23 1.46
N GLN A 149 2.95 14.16 0.75
CA GLN A 149 3.58 15.35 1.34
C GLN A 149 2.56 16.28 2.03
N GLN A 150 1.28 16.13 1.74
CA GLN A 150 0.21 16.94 2.31
C GLN A 150 -0.33 16.35 3.62
N VAL A 151 0.03 15.11 3.98
CA VAL A 151 -0.44 14.47 5.21
C VAL A 151 0.26 15.08 6.41
N LEU A 152 -0.50 15.57 7.39
CA LEU A 152 0.05 16.00 8.67
C LEU A 152 0.55 14.76 9.43
N VAL A 153 1.83 14.77 9.84
CA VAL A 153 2.42 13.64 10.58
C VAL A 153 2.56 14.01 12.05
N PRO A 154 1.77 13.41 12.96
CA PRO A 154 1.89 13.67 14.40
C PRO A 154 3.25 13.23 14.95
N THR A 155 3.72 13.92 15.99
CA THR A 155 4.93 13.55 16.73
C THR A 155 4.91 12.07 17.12
N GLY A 156 6.04 11.39 16.89
CA GLY A 156 6.20 9.96 17.15
C GLY A 156 5.73 9.04 16.02
N SER A 157 4.96 9.56 15.05
CA SER A 157 4.54 8.79 13.87
C SER A 157 5.42 9.08 12.65
N ARG A 158 5.38 8.18 11.66
CA ARG A 158 6.23 8.24 10.47
C ARG A 158 5.47 7.76 9.24
N ILE A 159 5.76 8.37 8.09
CA ILE A 159 5.33 7.89 6.78
C ILE A 159 6.58 7.69 5.93
N ALA A 160 6.65 6.59 5.19
CA ALA A 160 7.66 6.42 4.15
C ALA A 160 7.08 5.76 2.90
N VAL A 161 7.60 6.18 1.75
CA VAL A 161 7.25 5.58 0.46
C VAL A 161 8.18 4.41 0.18
N VAL A 162 7.61 3.27 -0.18
CA VAL A 162 8.35 2.10 -0.67
C VAL A 162 8.31 2.09 -2.18
N ASP A 163 9.44 2.42 -2.80
CA ASP A 163 9.58 2.42 -4.26
C ASP A 163 9.80 0.99 -4.79
N LEU A 164 8.73 0.42 -5.33
CA LEU A 164 8.73 -0.84 -6.06
C LEU A 164 8.95 -0.63 -7.56
N TYR A 165 8.68 0.57 -8.09
CA TYR A 165 8.81 0.87 -9.52
C TYR A 165 10.27 0.83 -9.96
N THR A 166 11.12 1.71 -9.42
CA THR A 166 12.52 1.87 -9.89
C THR A 166 13.31 0.57 -9.78
N PRO A 167 13.27 -0.18 -8.67
CA PRO A 167 14.05 -1.42 -8.55
C PRO A 167 13.49 -2.58 -9.40
N SER A 168 12.26 -2.46 -9.92
CA SER A 168 11.66 -3.46 -10.80
C SER A 168 11.99 -3.25 -12.29
N LEU A 169 12.57 -2.11 -12.66
CA LEU A 169 13.02 -1.83 -14.02
C LEU A 169 14.02 -2.92 -14.47
N GLY A 170 13.71 -3.57 -15.59
CA GLY A 170 14.53 -4.68 -16.13
C GLY A 170 14.40 -6.01 -15.38
N ARG A 171 13.43 -6.14 -14.45
CA ARG A 171 13.17 -7.36 -13.65
C ARG A 171 11.75 -7.90 -13.84
N GLN A 172 11.12 -7.64 -14.99
CA GLN A 172 9.70 -7.91 -15.24
C GLN A 172 9.30 -9.38 -14.98
N GLY A 173 10.12 -10.33 -15.44
CA GLY A 173 9.89 -11.78 -15.25
C GLY A 173 10.22 -12.31 -13.86
N LEU A 174 10.86 -11.51 -13.00
CA LEU A 174 11.12 -11.87 -11.61
C LEU A 174 9.95 -11.48 -10.71
N VAL A 175 9.35 -10.31 -10.99
CA VAL A 175 8.26 -9.79 -10.17
C VAL A 175 6.95 -10.51 -10.46
N THR A 176 6.61 -10.77 -11.72
CA THR A 176 5.31 -11.36 -12.12
C THR A 176 5.46 -12.70 -12.84
N ILE A 177 4.43 -13.56 -12.76
CA ILE A 177 4.32 -14.75 -13.62
C ILE A 177 3.47 -14.35 -14.81
N GLN A 178 3.99 -14.51 -16.02
CA GLN A 178 3.15 -14.43 -17.22
C GLN A 178 2.35 -15.73 -17.36
N ARG A 179 1.22 -15.84 -16.65
CA ARG A 179 0.26 -16.94 -16.78
C ARG A 179 -0.95 -16.47 -17.55
N ARG A 180 -1.35 -17.21 -18.60
CA ARG A 180 -2.68 -17.02 -19.18
C ARG A 180 -3.75 -17.56 -18.24
N LEU A 181 -4.79 -16.77 -18.01
CA LEU A 181 -5.94 -17.11 -17.17
C LEU A 181 -7.03 -17.84 -17.95
N GLY A 182 -6.94 -17.89 -19.28
CA GLY A 182 -7.77 -18.74 -20.12
C GLY A 182 -9.05 -18.06 -20.62
N TYR A 183 -9.05 -16.72 -20.73
CA TYR A 183 -10.15 -15.95 -21.30
C TYR A 183 -9.62 -14.84 -22.21
N THR A 184 -10.35 -14.47 -23.26
CA THR A 184 -9.90 -13.43 -24.18
C THR A 184 -10.23 -12.03 -23.63
N GLY A 185 -9.21 -11.22 -23.33
CA GLY A 185 -9.37 -9.82 -22.91
C GLY A 185 -8.05 -9.16 -22.48
N PRO A 186 -8.06 -7.86 -22.13
CA PRO A 186 -6.86 -7.12 -21.69
C PRO A 186 -6.27 -7.64 -20.36
N PHE A 187 -6.97 -8.55 -19.69
CA PHE A 187 -6.53 -9.23 -18.47
C PHE A 187 -6.39 -10.74 -18.65
N ASP A 188 -6.25 -11.27 -19.88
CA ASP A 188 -5.94 -12.71 -20.09
C ASP A 188 -4.64 -13.12 -19.37
N PHE A 189 -3.81 -12.16 -18.95
CA PHE A 189 -2.55 -12.42 -18.25
C PHE A 189 -2.67 -12.11 -16.76
N ASP A 190 -2.22 -13.04 -15.94
CA ASP A 190 -1.99 -12.80 -14.51
C ASP A 190 -0.87 -11.78 -14.33
N ILE A 191 -1.16 -10.74 -13.55
CA ILE A 191 -0.27 -9.61 -13.28
C ILE A 191 0.19 -9.59 -11.82
N HIS A 192 -0.21 -10.58 -11.03
CA HIS A 192 0.14 -10.67 -9.62
C HIS A 192 1.59 -11.16 -9.45
N PRO A 193 2.23 -10.82 -8.31
CA PRO A 193 3.60 -11.22 -8.08
C PRO A 193 3.77 -12.74 -7.94
N THR A 194 4.95 -13.23 -8.31
CA THR A 194 5.38 -14.60 -8.02
C THR A 194 5.82 -14.73 -6.56
N ASN A 195 6.17 -15.92 -6.09
CA ASN A 195 6.86 -16.07 -4.80
C ASN A 195 8.18 -15.28 -4.75
N LEU A 196 8.94 -15.25 -5.85
CA LEU A 196 10.15 -14.42 -5.97
C LEU A 196 9.81 -12.93 -6.02
N GLY A 197 8.69 -12.56 -6.66
CA GLY A 197 8.16 -11.20 -6.67
C GLY A 197 7.77 -10.72 -5.28
N HIS A 198 7.07 -11.55 -4.50
CA HIS A 198 6.77 -11.26 -3.10
C HIS A 198 8.04 -11.13 -2.26
N ALA A 199 9.05 -11.98 -2.46
CA ALA A 199 10.33 -11.86 -1.78
C ALA A 199 11.08 -10.56 -2.15
N PHE A 200 11.04 -10.16 -3.42
CA PHE A 200 11.55 -8.87 -3.88
C PHE A 200 10.83 -7.70 -3.21
N ILE A 201 9.50 -7.69 -3.22
CA ILE A 201 8.68 -6.65 -2.57
C ILE A 201 9.02 -6.56 -1.09
N ALA A 202 9.02 -7.68 -0.37
CA ALA A 202 9.38 -7.72 1.05
C ALA A 202 10.80 -7.18 1.30
N GLY A 203 11.73 -7.46 0.39
CA GLY A 203 13.07 -6.89 0.40
C GLY A 203 13.10 -5.36 0.33
N GLU A 204 12.31 -4.76 -0.57
CA GLU A 204 12.21 -3.29 -0.68
C GLU A 204 11.56 -2.66 0.55
N PHE A 205 10.48 -3.26 1.09
CA PHE A 205 9.89 -2.82 2.37
C PHE A 205 10.91 -2.85 3.51
N LYS A 206 11.71 -3.93 3.60
CA LYS A 206 12.74 -4.09 4.62
C LYS A 206 13.85 -3.04 4.50
N LYS A 207 14.26 -2.68 3.29
CA LYS A 207 15.26 -1.61 3.08
C LYS A 207 14.75 -0.28 3.63
N VAL A 208 13.52 0.09 3.29
CA VAL A 208 12.92 1.33 3.78
C VAL A 208 12.79 1.30 5.30
N TRP A 209 12.25 0.21 5.86
CA TRP A 209 12.15 0.03 7.31
C TRP A 209 13.48 0.24 8.03
N ASN A 210 14.56 -0.40 7.55
CA ASN A 210 15.90 -0.27 8.14
C ASN A 210 16.55 1.11 7.94
N SER A 211 16.01 1.94 7.03
CA SER A 211 16.51 3.30 6.78
C SER A 211 15.80 4.36 7.61
N LEU A 212 14.71 4.00 8.30
CA LEU A 212 14.00 4.92 9.17
C LEU A 212 14.84 5.22 10.44
N PRO A 213 14.88 6.48 10.89
CA PRO A 213 15.75 6.94 11.98
C PRO A 213 15.36 6.44 13.38
#